data_AF-H0J1W4-F1
#
_entry.id   AF-H0J1W4-F1
#
_cell.length_a   1.000
_cell.length_b   1.000
_cell.length_c   1.000
_cell.angle_alpha   90.00
_cell.angle_beta   90.00
_cell.angle_gamma   90.00
#
_symmetry.space_group_name_H-M   'P 1'
#
loop_
_entity.id
_entity.type
_entity.pdbx_description
1 polymer ?
#
loop_
_entity_poly.entity_id
_entity_poly.type
_entity_poly.pdbx_seq_one_letter_code
_entity_poly.pdbx_strand_id
1 'polypeptide(L)' 'MGKVRQRKETGKLYLDFFYQGLRLREQTALKDTPANRKKVE' A
#
# COMPACT_ATOMS: atom_id res chain seq x y z
N MET A 1 10.00 5.18 6.45
CA MET A 1 9.05 5.60 5.40
C MET A 1 8.45 4.39 4.71
N GLY A 2 7.16 4.16 4.90
CA GLY A 2 6.40 3.24 4.06
C GLY A 2 6.11 3.84 2.69
N LYS A 3 5.91 3.01 1.68
CA LYS A 3 5.44 3.41 0.34
C LYS A 3 4.12 2.75 0.05
N VAL A 4 3.14 3.54 -0.39
CA VAL A 4 1.88 3.04 -0.93
C VAL A 4 2.09 2.68 -2.39
N ARG A 5 1.78 1.44 -2.77
CA ARG A 5 1.98 0.90 -4.12
C ARG A 5 0.72 0.19 -4.60
N GLN A 6 0.55 0.11 -5.92
CA GLN A 6 -0.52 -0.65 -6.54
C GLN A 6 -0.06 -2.08 -6.90
N ARG A 7 -0.91 -3.07 -6.65
CA ARG A 7 -0.74 -4.45 -7.08
C ARG A 7 -1.23 -4.57 -8.53
N LYS A 8 -0.35 -4.92 -9.46
CA LYS A 8 -0.65 -4.98 -10.91
C LYS A 8 -1.79 -5.94 -11.25
N GLU A 9 -1.92 -7.03 -10.52
CA GLU A 9 -2.91 -8.08 -10.79
C GLU A 9 -4.34 -7.68 -10.41
N THR A 10 -4.50 -6.92 -9.32
CA THR A 10 -5.84 -6.59 -8.77
C THR A 10 -6.18 -5.11 -8.86
N GLY A 11 -5.21 -4.26 -9.20
CA GLY A 11 -5.33 -2.81 -9.19
C GLY A 11 -5.50 -2.20 -7.80
N LYS A 12 -5.34 -3.00 -6.73
CA LYS A 12 -5.52 -2.58 -5.33
C LYS A 12 -4.24 -2.03 -4.72
N LEU A 13 -4.38 -1.17 -3.72
CA LEU A 13 -3.28 -0.58 -2.97
C LEU A 13 -2.73 -1.56 -1.92
N TYR A 14 -1.44 -1.48 -1.65
CA TYR A 14 -0.78 -2.11 -0.52
C TYR A 14 0.26 -1.15 0.07
N LEU A 15 0.50 -1.28 1.37
CA LEU A 15 1.56 -0.58 2.07
C LEU A 15 2.81 -1.45 2.07
N ASP A 16 3.96 -0.88 1.73
CA ASP A 16 5.27 -1.53 1.81
C ASP A 16 6.14 -0.71 2.75
N PHE A 17 6.40 -1.23 3.95
CA PHE A 17 7.16 -0.50 4.97
C PHE A 17 8.09 -1.43 5.74
N PHE A 18 9.06 -0.82 6.42
CA PHE A 18 9.94 -1.51 7.34
C PHE A 18 9.54 -1.19 8.77
N TYR A 19 9.43 -2.22 9.61
CA TYR A 19 9.18 -2.11 11.04
C TYR A 19 10.09 -3.08 11.77
N GLN A 20 10.87 -2.58 12.73
CA GLN A 20 11.83 -3.39 13.50
C GLN A 20 12.80 -4.23 12.64
N GLY A 21 13.25 -3.68 11.50
CA GLY A 21 14.13 -4.38 10.56
C GLY A 21 13.44 -5.42 9.67
N LEU A 22 12.15 -5.67 9.88
CA LEU A 22 11.33 -6.55 9.05
C LEU A 22 10.64 -5.73 7.97
N ARG A 23 10.60 -6.27 6.75
CA ARG A 23 9.80 -5.71 5.65
C ARG A 23 8.39 -6.26 5.72
N LEU A 24 7.42 -5.41 6.03
CA LEU A 24 6.02 -5.75 6.05
C LEU A 24 5.33 -5.20 4.81
N ARG A 25 4.45 -6.02 4.24
CA ARG A 25 3.57 -5.62 3.14
C ARG A 25 2.13 -5.89 3.52
N GLU A 26 1.36 -4.82 3.72
CA GLU A 26 -0.04 -4.92 4.13
C GLU A 26 -0.97 -4.66 2.94
N GLN A 27 -1.87 -5.60 2.68
CA GLN A 27 -2.81 -5.51 1.56
C GLN A 27 -4.06 -4.74 1.94
N THR A 28 -4.56 -3.91 1.02
CA THR A 28 -5.82 -3.19 1.20
C THR A 28 -6.86 -3.66 0.18
N ALA A 29 -8.15 -3.43 0.49
CA ALA A 29 -9.24 -3.62 -0.47
C ALA A 29 -9.42 -2.42 -1.42
N LEU A 30 -8.64 -1.35 -1.23
CA LEU A 30 -8.82 -0.07 -1.93
C LEU A 30 -8.22 -0.12 -3.33
N LYS A 31 -8.97 0.34 -4.34
CA LYS A 31 -8.46 0.52 -5.71
C LYS A 31 -7.51 1.72 -5.77
N ASP A 32 -6.57 1.69 -6.72
CA ASP A 32 -5.65 2.80 -6.99
C ASP A 32 -6.41 4.03 -7.51
N THR A 33 -6.71 4.96 -6.61
CA THR A 33 -7.26 6.27 -6.93
C THR A 33 -6.53 7.32 -6.08
N PRO A 34 -6.45 8.59 -6.51
CA PRO A 34 -5.81 9.64 -5.73
C PRO A 34 -6.42 9.78 -4.33
N ALA A 35 -7.75 9.67 -4.23
CA ALA A 35 -8.48 9.71 -2.96
C ALA A 35 -8.11 8.52 -2.05
N ASN A 36 -8.02 7.31 -2.59
CA ASN A 36 -7.67 6.13 -1.80
C ASN A 36 -6.18 6.12 -1.42
N ARG A 37 -5.28 6.64 -2.25
CA ARG A 37 -3.86 6.80 -1.87
C ARG A 37 -3.70 7.72 -0.68
N LYS A 38 -4.42 8.85 -0.67
CA LYS A 38 -4.42 9.77 0.47
C LYS A 38 -5.02 9.15 1.75
N LYS A 39 -5.91 8.16 1.63
CA LYS A 39 -6.45 7.42 2.79
C LYS A 39 -5.47 6.40 3.38
N VAL A 40 -4.46 6.00 2.62
CA VAL A 40 -3.50 4.94 2.98
C VAL A 40 -2.14 5.53 3.38
N GLU A 41 -1.86 6.78 3.02
CA GLU A 41 -0.67 7.54 3.42
C GLU A 41 -0.69 7.93 4.90
#